data_AF-A0A0C9YG24-F1
#
_entry.id   AF-A0A0C9YG24-F1
#
_cell.length_a   1.000
_cell.length_b   1.000
_cell.length_c   1.000
_cell.angle_alpha   90.00
_cell.angle_beta   90.00
_cell.angle_gamma   90.00
#
_symmetry.space_group_name_H-M   'P 1'
#
loop_
_entity.id
_entity.type
_entity.pdbx_description
1 polymer ?
#
loop_
_entity_poly.entity_id
_entity_poly.type
_entity_poly.pdbx_seq_one_letter_code
_entity_poly.pdbx_strand_id
1 'polypeptide(L)'
;MAGPTPTLPELRLSIDEWRSDWGPEGGWLMRFDESLCKAREKGLASTDCFFKECEIHAQEGRRLLRLLRRLTSTTCSMQWGCQRDTYLQIFDLLEVVLVEVKFFEVKLDEYAPAVPYSKVSDARYYSGM
;
A
#
# COMPACT_ATOMS: atom_id res chain seq x y z
N MET A 1 -7.66 18.73 12.48
CA MET A 1 -9.03 18.18 12.43
C MET A 1 -8.97 16.85 11.71
N ALA A 2 -9.25 15.73 12.38
CA ALA A 2 -9.45 14.47 11.67
C ALA A 2 -10.76 14.58 10.88
N GLY A 3 -10.73 14.32 9.57
CA GLY A 3 -11.95 14.25 8.77
C GLY A 3 -12.90 13.15 9.28
N PRO A 4 -14.15 13.14 8.80
CA PRO A 4 -15.12 12.12 9.18
C PRO A 4 -14.58 10.71 8.92
N THR A 5 -14.87 9.75 9.80
CA THR A 5 -14.50 8.35 9.60
C THR A 5 -15.39 7.77 8.51
N PRO A 6 -14.84 7.22 7.41
CA PRO A 6 -15.63 6.69 6.31
C PRO A 6 -16.42 5.46 6.78
N THR A 7 -17.55 5.21 6.11
CA THR A 7 -18.35 4.00 6.32
C THR A 7 -17.67 2.76 5.70
N LEU A 8 -18.08 1.56 6.11
CA LEU A 8 -17.53 0.31 5.55
C LEU A 8 -17.71 0.21 4.02
N PRO A 9 -18.87 0.55 3.42
CA PRO A 9 -19.03 0.55 1.96
C PRO A 9 -18.13 1.55 1.24
N GLU A 10 -17.96 2.77 1.78
CA GLU A 10 -17.06 3.78 1.21
C GLU A 10 -15.61 3.28 1.20
N LEU A 11 -15.20 2.65 2.31
CA LEU A 11 -13.84 2.14 2.45
C LEU A 11 -13.57 0.96 1.52
N ARG A 12 -14.57 0.12 1.23
CA ARG A 12 -14.48 -0.91 0.20
C ARG A 12 -14.20 -0.32 -1.17
N LEU A 13 -14.98 0.68 -1.57
CA LEU A 13 -14.78 1.36 -2.86
C LEU A 13 -13.39 1.98 -2.94
N SER A 14 -12.94 2.65 -1.88
CA SER A 14 -11.58 3.21 -1.83
C SER A 14 -10.49 2.15 -1.93
N ILE A 15 -10.69 0.96 -1.37
CA ILE A 15 -9.74 -0.15 -1.47
C ILE A 15 -9.76 -0.72 -2.89
N ASP A 16 -10.94 -0.93 -3.48
CA ASP A 16 -11.09 -1.44 -4.84
C ASP A 16 -10.46 -0.51 -5.88
N GLU A 17 -10.59 0.81 -5.70
CA GLU A 17 -9.94 1.83 -6.54
C GLU A 17 -8.44 1.93 -6.31
N TRP A 18 -7.97 1.68 -5.09
CA TRP A 18 -6.55 1.74 -4.74
C TRP A 18 -5.76 0.53 -5.22
N ARG A 19 -6.37 -0.67 -5.27
CA ARG A 19 -5.65 -1.90 -5.62
C ARG A 19 -4.93 -1.79 -6.96
N SER A 20 -3.71 -2.32 -7.01
CA SER A 20 -2.97 -2.42 -8.25
C SER A 20 -3.70 -3.30 -9.27
N ASP A 21 -3.54 -2.94 -10.54
CA ASP A 21 -4.04 -3.70 -11.69
C ASP A 21 -3.22 -4.97 -11.99
N TRP A 22 -2.27 -5.31 -11.10
CA TRP A 22 -1.35 -6.45 -11.25
C TRP A 22 -2.02 -7.81 -11.00
N GLY A 23 -3.28 -7.81 -10.59
CA GLY A 23 -4.09 -9.01 -10.42
C GLY A 23 -3.80 -9.72 -9.09
N PRO A 24 -3.86 -11.07 -9.04
CA PRO A 24 -3.71 -11.81 -7.80
C PRO A 24 -2.27 -11.81 -7.29
N GLU A 25 -2.10 -11.96 -5.97
CA GLU A 25 -0.81 -11.91 -5.27
C GLU A 25 0.28 -12.80 -5.89
N GLY A 26 -0.08 -14.01 -6.33
CA GLY A 26 0.87 -14.95 -6.95
C GLY A 26 1.53 -14.43 -8.22
N GLY A 27 0.98 -13.39 -8.86
CA GLY A 27 1.55 -12.75 -10.04
C GLY A 27 2.35 -11.48 -9.77
N TRP A 28 2.30 -10.93 -8.54
CA TRP A 28 2.84 -9.59 -8.26
C TRP A 28 4.34 -9.48 -8.49
N LEU A 29 5.13 -10.48 -8.10
CA LEU A 29 6.59 -10.46 -8.31
C LEU A 29 6.93 -10.35 -9.81
N MET A 30 6.29 -11.17 -10.63
CA MET A 30 6.50 -11.15 -12.08
C MET A 30 6.10 -9.79 -12.69
N ARG A 31 4.96 -9.22 -12.26
CA ARG A 31 4.50 -7.91 -12.73
C ARG A 31 5.40 -6.76 -12.30
N PHE A 32 5.91 -6.84 -11.07
CA PHE A 32 6.88 -5.88 -10.56
C PHE A 32 8.15 -5.93 -11.40
N ASP A 33 8.71 -7.12 -11.64
CA ASP A 33 9.93 -7.30 -12.43
C ASP A 33 9.73 -6.84 -13.88
N GLU A 34 8.60 -7.17 -14.51
CA GLU A 34 8.24 -6.66 -15.84
C GLU A 34 8.20 -5.12 -15.88
N SER A 35 7.59 -4.49 -14.87
CA SER A 35 7.45 -3.04 -14.79
C SER A 35 8.79 -2.36 -14.54
N LEU A 36 9.61 -2.93 -13.66
CA LEU A 36 10.95 -2.44 -13.35
C LEU A 36 11.89 -2.58 -14.56
N CYS A 37 11.86 -3.70 -15.28
CA CYS A 37 12.62 -3.89 -16.51
C CYS A 37 12.26 -2.82 -17.55
N LYS A 38 10.96 -2.59 -17.79
CA LYS A 38 10.49 -1.55 -18.71
C LYS A 38 10.92 -0.14 -18.26
N ALA A 39 10.92 0.14 -16.96
CA ALA A 39 11.35 1.43 -16.43
C ALA A 39 12.87 1.63 -16.62
N ARG A 40 13.67 0.58 -16.41
CA ARG A 40 15.12 0.57 -16.62
C ARG A 40 15.51 0.77 -18.08
N GLU A 41 14.81 0.12 -19.00
CA GLU A 41 15.01 0.29 -20.44
C GLU A 41 14.78 1.74 -20.90
N LYS A 42 13.88 2.47 -20.22
CA LYS A 42 13.61 3.89 -20.47
C LYS A 42 14.58 4.84 -19.75
N GLY A 43 15.50 4.31 -18.95
CA GLY A 43 16.54 5.06 -18.25
C GLY A 43 16.23 5.44 -16.79
N LEU A 44 17.19 6.10 -16.15
CA LEU A 44 17.20 6.38 -14.71
C LEU A 44 15.98 7.18 -14.25
N ALA A 45 15.63 8.27 -14.94
CA ALA A 45 14.46 9.09 -14.58
C ALA A 45 13.15 8.28 -14.57
N SER A 46 13.00 7.33 -15.49
CA SER A 46 11.83 6.45 -15.53
C SER A 46 11.84 5.42 -14.40
N THR A 47 13.03 4.93 -14.03
CA THR A 47 13.23 4.01 -12.91
C THR A 47 12.91 4.68 -11.57
N ASP A 48 13.39 5.91 -11.36
CA ASP A 48 13.09 6.68 -10.16
C ASP A 48 11.60 7.03 -10.07
N CYS A 49 10.98 7.39 -11.19
CA CYS A 49 9.53 7.60 -11.26
C CYS A 49 8.76 6.35 -10.85
N PHE A 50 9.14 5.18 -11.37
CA PHE A 50 8.52 3.91 -11.00
C PHE A 50 8.59 3.63 -9.49
N PHE A 51 9.75 3.83 -8.86
CA PHE A 51 9.87 3.64 -7.41
C PHE A 51 9.10 4.69 -6.61
N LYS A 52 8.99 5.93 -7.11
CA LYS A 52 8.17 6.97 -6.49
C LYS A 52 6.68 6.61 -6.52
N GLU A 53 6.18 6.09 -7.63
CA GLU A 53 4.79 5.59 -7.74
C GLU A 53 4.55 4.44 -6.77
N CYS A 54 5.49 3.48 -6.67
CA CYS A 54 5.41 2.40 -5.67
C CYS A 54 5.35 2.93 -4.24
N GLU A 55 6.13 3.99 -3.92
CA GLU A 55 6.11 4.61 -2.60
C GLU A 55 4.79 5.32 -2.31
N ILE A 56 4.24 6.05 -3.28
CA ILE A 56 2.93 6.70 -3.17
C ILE A 56 1.85 5.64 -2.92
N HIS A 57 1.85 4.56 -3.70
CA HIS A 57 0.90 3.44 -3.54
C HIS A 57 0.95 2.84 -2.13
N ALA A 58 2.15 2.58 -1.62
CA ALA A 58 2.33 2.06 -0.25
C ALA A 58 1.89 3.09 0.82
N GLN A 59 2.15 4.38 0.62
CA GLN A 59 1.69 5.45 1.52
C GLN A 59 0.17 5.55 1.59
N GLU A 60 -0.51 5.44 0.45
CA GLU A 60 -1.97 5.41 0.35
C GLU A 60 -2.56 4.18 1.03
N GLY A 61 -1.99 3.00 0.79
CA GLY A 61 -2.39 1.78 1.50
C GLY A 61 -2.21 1.90 3.02
N ARG A 62 -1.12 2.49 3.51
CA ARG A 62 -0.94 2.80 4.94
C ARG A 62 -2.00 3.77 5.47
N ARG A 63 -2.50 4.70 4.65
CA ARG A 63 -3.63 5.56 5.02
C ARG A 63 -4.92 4.75 5.14
N LEU A 64 -5.20 3.83 4.21
CA LEU A 64 -6.36 2.92 4.28
C LEU A 64 -6.31 2.02 5.53
N LEU A 65 -5.15 1.44 5.86
CA LEU A 65 -4.98 0.66 7.10
C LEU A 65 -5.30 1.48 8.36
N ARG A 66 -4.91 2.77 8.39
CA ARG A 66 -5.25 3.68 9.49
C ARG A 66 -6.76 3.95 9.57
N LEU A 67 -7.46 4.02 8.44
CA LEU A 67 -8.92 4.18 8.39
C LEU A 67 -9.63 2.91 8.86
N LEU A 68 -9.21 1.72 8.39
CA LEU A 68 -9.70 0.42 8.85
C LEU A 68 -9.55 0.27 10.37
N ARG A 69 -8.39 0.66 10.92
CA ARG A 69 -8.15 0.65 12.37
C ARG A 69 -9.13 1.55 13.13
N ARG A 70 -9.40 2.76 12.62
CA ARG A 70 -10.37 3.68 13.24
C ARG A 70 -11.78 3.12 13.21
N LEU A 71 -12.18 2.55 12.07
CA LEU A 71 -13.49 1.94 11.90
C LEU A 71 -13.69 0.79 12.89
N THR A 72 -12.69 -0.09 13.03
CA THR A 72 -12.71 -1.19 14.00
C THR A 72 -12.87 -0.70 15.44
N SER A 73 -12.14 0.37 15.82
CA SER A 73 -12.25 0.95 17.16
C SER A 73 -13.64 1.53 17.45
N THR A 74 -14.32 2.08 16.43
CA THR A 74 -15.67 2.62 16.58
C THR A 74 -16.74 1.53 16.62
N THR A 75 -16.62 0.48 15.80
CA THR A 75 -17.60 -0.61 15.75
C THR A 75 -17.57 -1.45 17.01
N CYS A 76 -16.38 -1.79 17.55
CA CYS A 76 -16.27 -2.55 18.80
C CYS A 76 -16.94 -1.91 20.02
N SER A 77 -17.30 -0.61 19.97
CA SER A 77 -18.03 0.07 21.04
C SER A 77 -19.54 -0.23 21.09
N MET A 78 -20.13 -0.82 20.04
CA MET A 78 -21.57 -1.05 19.90
C MET A 78 -21.94 -2.55 19.88
N GLN A 79 -22.90 -2.95 20.72
CA GLN A 79 -23.70 -4.21 20.76
C GLN A 79 -23.22 -5.47 20.00
N TRP A 80 -22.92 -6.53 20.76
CA TRP A 80 -22.19 -7.75 20.37
C TRP A 80 -22.88 -8.71 19.37
N GLY A 81 -24.17 -8.57 19.07
CA GLY A 81 -24.93 -9.57 18.28
C GLY A 81 -24.87 -9.39 16.76
N CYS A 82 -24.87 -8.14 16.27
CA CYS A 82 -24.89 -7.80 14.84
C CYS A 82 -23.47 -7.57 14.25
N GLN A 83 -22.44 -7.67 15.11
CA GLN A 83 -21.07 -7.21 14.82
C GLN A 83 -20.16 -8.26 14.17
N ARG A 84 -20.49 -9.55 14.26
CA ARG A 84 -19.58 -10.61 13.81
C ARG A 84 -19.32 -10.53 12.32
N ASP A 85 -20.35 -10.29 11.52
CA ASP A 85 -20.25 -10.18 10.07
C ASP A 85 -19.48 -8.90 9.68
N THR A 86 -19.74 -7.78 10.35
CA THR A 86 -18.98 -6.53 10.12
C THR A 86 -17.50 -6.68 10.47
N TYR A 87 -17.19 -7.38 11.57
CA TYR A 87 -15.81 -7.61 11.96
C TYR A 87 -15.06 -8.48 10.95
N LEU A 88 -15.67 -9.58 10.51
CA LEU A 88 -15.09 -10.44 9.47
C LEU A 88 -14.85 -9.65 8.18
N GLN A 89 -15.83 -8.85 7.76
CA GLN A 89 -15.68 -8.00 6.58
C GLN A 89 -14.55 -6.98 6.71
N ILE A 90 -14.34 -6.38 7.89
CA ILE A 90 -13.22 -5.47 8.13
C ILE A 90 -11.89 -6.23 8.11
N PHE A 91 -11.87 -7.45 8.65
CA PHE A 91 -10.68 -8.31 8.65
C PHE A 91 -10.27 -8.69 7.23
N ASP A 92 -11.22 -9.10 6.38
CA ASP A 92 -10.96 -9.44 4.98
C ASP A 92 -10.34 -8.24 4.22
N LEU A 93 -10.88 -7.03 4.44
CA LEU A 93 -10.33 -5.81 3.84
C LEU A 93 -8.94 -5.47 4.38
N LEU A 94 -8.71 -5.72 5.68
CA LEU A 94 -7.41 -5.50 6.29
C LEU A 94 -6.36 -6.44 5.71
N GLU A 95 -6.70 -7.71 5.50
CA GLU A 95 -5.81 -8.69 4.87
C GLU A 95 -5.41 -8.25 3.46
N VAL A 96 -6.40 -7.88 2.62
CA VAL A 96 -6.18 -7.41 1.25
C VAL A 96 -5.20 -6.22 1.21
N VAL A 97 -5.45 -5.18 2.00
CA VAL A 97 -4.60 -3.99 2.00
C VAL A 97 -3.23 -4.28 2.59
N LEU A 98 -3.16 -5.07 3.67
CA LEU A 98 -1.90 -5.34 4.36
C LEU A 98 -0.92 -6.12 3.50
N VAL A 99 -1.40 -7.14 2.79
CA VAL A 99 -0.56 -8.00 1.95
C VAL A 99 0.04 -7.20 0.79
N GLU A 100 -0.77 -6.37 0.13
CA GLU A 100 -0.30 -5.52 -0.96
C GLU A 100 0.65 -4.42 -0.48
N VAL A 101 0.34 -3.71 0.61
CA VAL A 101 1.25 -2.73 1.21
C VAL A 101 2.60 -3.35 1.56
N LYS A 102 2.59 -4.52 2.21
CA LYS A 102 3.82 -5.22 2.57
C LYS A 102 4.65 -5.59 1.36
N PHE A 103 4.02 -6.06 0.28
CA PHE A 103 4.73 -6.38 -0.95
C PHE A 103 5.51 -5.16 -1.47
N PHE A 104 4.86 -4.00 -1.60
CA PHE A 104 5.51 -2.78 -2.07
C PHE A 104 6.56 -2.26 -1.09
N GLU A 105 6.32 -2.28 0.21
CA GLU A 105 7.30 -1.86 1.22
C GLU A 105 8.57 -2.71 1.19
N VAL A 106 8.43 -4.04 1.06
CA VAL A 106 9.57 -4.96 0.94
C VAL A 106 10.35 -4.67 -0.33
N LYS A 107 9.68 -4.44 -1.46
CA LYS A 107 10.35 -4.14 -2.73
C LYS A 107 11.05 -2.78 -2.70
N LEU A 108 10.46 -1.78 -2.07
CA LEU A 108 11.10 -0.48 -1.88
C LEU A 108 12.33 -0.58 -0.98
N ASP A 109 12.30 -1.40 0.06
CA ASP A 109 13.46 -1.64 0.93
C ASP A 109 14.58 -2.39 0.19
N GLU A 110 14.23 -3.39 -0.64
CA GLU A 110 15.19 -4.18 -1.42
C GLU A 110 15.95 -3.33 -2.47
N TYR A 111 15.24 -2.43 -3.17
CA TYR A 111 15.80 -1.71 -4.32
C TYR A 111 16.14 -0.24 -4.06
N ALA A 112 15.50 0.39 -3.07
CA ALA A 112 15.70 1.79 -2.68
C ALA A 112 15.80 1.95 -1.15
N PRO A 113 16.74 1.23 -0.49
CA PRO A 113 16.85 1.25 0.95
C PRO A 113 17.17 2.67 1.46
N ALA A 114 16.62 3.03 2.62
CA ALA A 114 16.91 4.31 3.27
C ALA A 114 18.38 4.40 3.76
N VAL A 115 19.06 3.25 3.93
CA VAL A 115 20.48 3.16 4.30
C VAL A 115 21.15 2.16 3.34
N PRO A 116 22.16 2.56 2.55
CA PRO A 116 22.62 1.74 1.43
C PRO A 116 23.56 0.61 1.91
N TYR A 117 23.21 -0.64 1.62
CA TYR A 117 24.17 -1.76 1.56
C TYR A 117 24.50 -2.16 0.12
N SER A 118 23.61 -1.90 -0.84
CA SER A 118 23.86 -1.99 -2.28
C SER A 118 22.99 -0.95 -3.00
N LYS A 119 23.63 0.13 -3.45
CA LYS A 119 22.95 1.29 -4.05
C LYS A 119 22.46 0.96 -5.46
N VAL A 120 21.15 1.02 -5.71
CA VAL A 120 20.57 0.84 -7.05
C VAL A 120 19.87 2.11 -7.58
N SER A 121 19.44 3.04 -6.69
CA SER A 121 18.86 4.34 -7.06
C SER A 121 19.24 5.44 -6.05
N ASP A 122 19.26 6.70 -6.50
CA ASP A 122 19.60 7.89 -5.71
C ASP A 122 18.37 8.67 -5.19
N ALA A 123 17.15 8.12 -5.27
CA ALA A 123 15.90 8.82 -4.96
C ALA A 123 15.76 9.38 -3.53
N ARG A 124 16.68 9.11 -2.60
CA ARG A 124 16.59 9.50 -1.19
C ARG A 124 17.72 10.39 -0.65
N TYR A 125 18.49 11.05 -1.51
CA TYR A 125 19.38 12.11 -1.02
C TYR A 125 18.58 13.37 -0.68
N TYR A 126 18.16 13.47 0.60
CA TYR A 126 18.05 14.80 1.21
C TYR A 126 19.45 15.41 1.16
N SER A 127 19.65 16.36 0.25
CA SER A 127 20.81 17.25 0.26
C SER A 127 20.78 17.98 1.59
N GLY A 128 21.61 17.54 2.53
CA GLY A 128 21.87 18.27 3.76
C GLY A 128 22.50 19.61 3.38
N MET A 129 21.74 20.68 3.55
CA MET A 129 22.27 22.01 3.83
C MET A 129 22.16 22.24 5.33
#